data_AF-A0A1Y1YG18-F1
#
_entry.id   AF-A0A1Y1YG18-F1
#
_cell.length_a   1.000
_cell.length_b   1.000
_cell.length_c   1.000
_cell.angle_alpha   90.00
_cell.angle_beta   90.00
_cell.angle_gamma   90.00
#
_symmetry.space_group_name_H-M   'P 1'
#
loop_
_entity.id
_entity.type
_entity.pdbx_description
1 polymer ?
#
loop_
_entity_poly.entity_id
_entity_poly.type
_entity_poly.pdbx_seq_one_letter_code
_entity_poly.pdbx_strand_id
1 'polypeptide(L)'
;MLYHTRVFHDKKATSSIEAGDFCTNSDHSILYFATDTIVVKPNIISGKTATYVYTTSTTNCLEANDSYHDKYYAEKSKNRIVRNRDIDEYNNSNVELYRCKGSHCRPVDALNTITYIADINKRILKYDVNNKLYSFVYDKDIICIFKDNKCTPNADMKKNEFCITYKGELVLAQSSIKNRETGECYLSEGINSYIYGYGFSQHLYHMNQFTAQMVDQTGYYIINMFTNNTIERITYLSKNINLVMYACTHSSCHIYEPHEDTYYYDSQAKTIYRYKDGDYSLPSTSGYAYISVDPTQTYIYKFVKAESDEIKIQAMANDGYYYTIDKEMYYCNLGEDHNCSPIDETGYYITNTGATYYCIHDSEELEATECTKQFCINGQYYIEETYYRCDSHSNFVPMKSRYCSYDENVVINFPLALIEELPGNVKQAVKDISRHNNSTAVSYHRGKNYLKSISGIFTNCTYNVEESTSMFDLVCINNYVDVDKETDEVKICSIEQLGYVECIENEENPEKCNISSDSKSIIPSIVMIIFFILISVIIIFNL
;
A
#
# COMPACT_ATOMS: atom_id res chain seq x y z
N MET A 1 39.83 22.58 -19.97
CA MET A 1 39.06 23.83 -20.09
C MET A 1 38.82 24.09 -21.56
N LEU A 2 37.61 23.81 -22.04
CA LEU A 2 37.18 24.17 -23.38
C LEU A 2 36.66 25.61 -23.31
N TYR A 3 37.40 26.55 -23.87
CA TYR A 3 37.03 27.96 -23.91
C TYR A 3 36.19 28.21 -25.17
N HIS A 4 34.92 28.57 -25.02
CA HIS A 4 34.03 28.88 -26.14
C HIS A 4 33.95 30.37 -26.46
N THR A 5 33.76 30.64 -27.75
CA THR A 5 34.22 31.86 -28.44
C THR A 5 33.12 32.90 -28.68
N ARG A 6 31.87 32.69 -28.23
CA ARG A 6 30.78 33.66 -28.44
C ARG A 6 29.74 33.64 -27.33
N VAL A 7 29.44 34.83 -26.79
CA VAL A 7 28.47 35.04 -25.72
C VAL A 7 27.48 36.16 -26.08
N PHE A 8 26.19 36.02 -25.74
CA PHE A 8 25.08 36.87 -26.20
C PHE A 8 24.27 37.47 -25.03
N HIS A 9 23.75 38.68 -25.21
CA HIS A 9 22.88 39.39 -24.27
C HIS A 9 21.70 40.04 -25.01
N ASP A 10 20.61 40.30 -24.29
CA ASP A 10 19.33 40.76 -24.85
C ASP A 10 19.39 42.23 -25.34
N LYS A 11 18.49 42.58 -26.27
CA LYS A 11 18.53 43.71 -27.24
C LYS A 11 18.66 45.16 -26.69
N LYS A 12 19.01 45.41 -25.43
CA LYS A 12 19.31 46.75 -24.92
C LYS A 12 20.82 46.97 -24.87
N ALA A 13 21.25 48.15 -25.33
CA ALA A 13 22.64 48.54 -25.49
C ALA A 13 23.37 48.69 -24.14
N THR A 14 23.76 47.57 -23.54
CA THR A 14 24.65 47.55 -22.38
C THR A 14 26.08 47.53 -22.88
N SER A 15 26.85 48.58 -22.58
CA SER A 15 28.27 48.71 -22.97
C SER A 15 29.22 47.86 -22.14
N SER A 16 28.73 47.22 -21.09
CA SER A 16 29.49 46.32 -20.22
C SER A 16 28.60 45.28 -19.53
N ILE A 17 29.16 44.11 -19.24
CA ILE A 17 28.61 43.05 -18.38
C ILE A 17 29.42 43.10 -17.09
N GLU A 18 28.82 43.28 -15.92
CA GLU A 18 29.58 43.41 -14.67
C GLU A 18 30.09 42.06 -14.16
N ALA A 19 31.13 42.09 -13.31
CA ALA A 19 31.62 40.89 -12.65
C ALA A 19 30.50 40.24 -11.81
N GLY A 20 30.10 39.03 -12.17
CA GLY A 20 29.03 38.28 -11.53
C GLY A 20 27.68 38.25 -12.26
N ASP A 21 27.52 39.02 -13.34
CA ASP A 21 26.42 38.88 -14.30
C ASP A 21 26.59 37.63 -15.17
N PHE A 22 25.58 37.31 -15.98
CA PHE A 22 25.63 36.15 -16.85
C PHE A 22 25.89 36.47 -18.32
N CYS A 23 26.59 35.52 -18.91
CA CYS A 23 26.97 35.36 -20.29
C CYS A 23 26.14 34.16 -20.81
N THR A 24 25.56 34.17 -22.02
CA THR A 24 24.95 32.96 -22.64
C THR A 24 25.65 32.59 -23.95
N ASN A 25 25.62 31.35 -24.42
CA ASN A 25 26.05 31.02 -25.80
C ASN A 25 25.08 31.58 -26.88
N SER A 26 25.40 31.38 -28.17
CA SER A 26 24.71 31.92 -29.36
C SER A 26 23.23 31.62 -29.52
N ASP A 27 22.82 30.52 -28.94
CA ASP A 27 21.48 29.97 -28.95
C ASP A 27 20.81 30.10 -27.58
N HIS A 28 21.46 30.79 -26.62
CA HIS A 28 20.98 30.99 -25.25
C HIS A 28 20.71 29.70 -24.47
N SER A 29 21.32 28.58 -24.87
CA SER A 29 21.12 27.25 -24.27
C SER A 29 22.04 26.95 -23.09
N ILE A 30 23.15 27.70 -22.94
CA ILE A 30 24.16 27.52 -21.89
C ILE A 30 24.44 28.85 -21.20
N LEU A 31 24.44 28.83 -19.86
CA LEU A 31 24.78 29.96 -19.00
C LEU A 31 26.25 29.92 -18.55
N TYR A 32 26.88 31.10 -18.52
CA TYR A 32 28.22 31.34 -18.03
C TYR A 32 28.20 32.54 -17.06
N PHE A 33 29.09 32.57 -16.08
CA PHE A 33 29.26 33.66 -15.11
C PHE A 33 30.42 34.56 -15.50
N ALA A 34 30.18 35.87 -15.60
CA ALA A 34 31.25 36.84 -15.79
C ALA A 34 32.15 36.88 -14.53
N THR A 35 33.44 36.62 -14.67
CA THR A 35 34.43 36.67 -13.58
C THR A 35 35.04 38.05 -13.36
N ASP A 36 34.86 38.95 -14.32
CA ASP A 36 35.28 40.34 -14.29
C ASP A 36 34.33 41.18 -15.16
N THR A 37 34.42 42.51 -15.09
CA THR A 37 33.61 43.41 -15.92
C THR A 37 34.04 43.31 -17.38
N ILE A 38 33.13 42.90 -18.26
CA ILE A 38 33.36 42.71 -19.70
C ILE A 38 32.82 43.91 -20.45
N VAL A 39 33.68 44.75 -21.01
CA VAL A 39 33.28 45.90 -21.82
C VAL A 39 33.00 45.47 -23.26
N VAL A 40 31.77 45.67 -23.73
CA VAL A 40 31.33 45.34 -25.10
C VAL A 40 31.59 46.56 -25.98
N LYS A 41 32.62 46.53 -26.84
CA LYS A 41 32.93 47.66 -27.74
C LYS A 41 31.93 47.72 -28.90
N PRO A 42 31.21 48.84 -29.12
CA PRO A 42 30.48 49.07 -30.35
C PRO A 42 31.43 49.49 -31.47
N ASN A 43 31.22 48.99 -32.69
CA ASN A 43 31.92 49.46 -33.88
C ASN A 43 31.01 50.41 -34.67
N ILE A 44 31.42 51.67 -34.85
CA ILE A 44 30.72 52.63 -35.71
C ILE A 44 31.27 52.45 -37.13
N ILE A 45 30.53 51.76 -38.00
CA ILE A 45 30.82 51.74 -39.43
C ILE A 45 29.97 52.83 -40.09
N SER A 46 30.63 53.84 -40.64
CA SER A 46 30.00 54.86 -41.48
C SER A 46 29.40 54.19 -42.73
N GLY A 47 28.07 54.18 -42.82
CA GLY A 47 27.33 53.79 -44.03
C GLY A 47 26.64 52.43 -43.97
N LYS A 48 25.38 52.46 -43.48
CA LYS A 48 24.30 51.45 -43.60
C LYS A 48 24.51 50.03 -43.02
N THR A 49 23.57 49.71 -42.13
CA THR A 49 23.30 48.45 -41.40
C THR A 49 24.37 48.06 -40.39
N ALA A 50 24.13 48.45 -39.14
CA ALA A 50 24.93 48.07 -37.99
C ALA A 50 24.97 46.54 -37.88
N THR A 51 26.08 45.94 -38.31
CA THR A 51 26.39 44.55 -38.02
C THR A 51 27.27 44.59 -36.77
N TYR A 52 26.69 44.24 -35.62
CA TYR A 52 27.44 44.18 -34.36
C TYR A 52 28.50 43.09 -34.49
N VAL A 53 29.78 43.48 -34.54
CA VAL A 53 30.91 42.55 -34.40
C VAL A 53 31.41 42.70 -32.96
N TYR A 54 31.06 41.71 -32.15
CA TYR A 54 31.35 41.65 -30.71
C TYR A 54 32.84 41.37 -30.47
N THR A 55 33.50 42.20 -29.64
CA THR A 55 34.87 41.94 -29.19
C THR A 55 34.88 40.82 -28.15
N THR A 56 35.51 39.70 -28.51
CA THR A 56 35.78 38.55 -27.65
C THR A 56 36.88 38.87 -26.63
N SER A 57 36.61 38.66 -25.34
CA SER A 57 37.66 38.38 -24.35
C SER A 57 37.44 37.00 -23.76
N THR A 58 38.35 36.08 -24.06
CA THR A 58 38.30 34.63 -23.77
C THR A 58 38.58 34.27 -22.30
N THR A 59 38.71 35.25 -21.40
CA THR A 59 39.21 35.05 -20.02
C THR A 59 38.19 35.35 -18.93
N ASN A 60 37.02 35.90 -19.26
CA ASN A 60 36.17 36.57 -18.27
C ASN A 60 34.77 35.96 -18.10
N CYS A 61 34.41 34.84 -18.73
CA CYS A 61 33.19 34.09 -18.38
C CYS A 61 33.57 32.64 -18.00
N LEU A 62 33.15 32.18 -16.82
CA LEU A 62 33.23 30.79 -16.36
C LEU A 62 31.94 30.08 -16.73
N GLU A 63 32.04 28.88 -17.30
CA GLU A 63 30.86 28.03 -17.46
C GLU A 63 30.20 27.80 -16.10
N ALA A 64 28.88 27.98 -16.03
CA ALA A 64 28.10 27.53 -14.90
C ALA A 64 28.14 26.00 -14.91
N ASN A 65 29.18 25.44 -14.30
CA ASN A 65 29.37 24.01 -14.14
C ASN A 65 29.08 23.60 -12.68
N ASP A 66 29.16 22.31 -12.38
CA ASP A 66 28.79 21.69 -11.10
C ASP A 66 29.53 22.26 -9.85
N SER A 67 30.46 23.20 -10.04
CA SER A 67 31.08 23.99 -8.96
C SER A 67 30.16 25.06 -8.36
N TYR A 68 29.03 25.36 -9.01
CA TYR A 68 28.01 26.28 -8.51
C TYR A 68 26.83 25.48 -7.94
N HIS A 69 26.46 25.84 -6.71
CA HIS A 69 25.40 25.24 -5.89
C HIS A 69 24.14 24.89 -6.70
N ASP A 70 23.48 23.78 -6.32
CA ASP A 70 22.28 23.22 -6.97
C ASP A 70 21.16 24.26 -7.15
N LYS A 71 21.14 25.37 -6.38
CA LYS A 71 20.15 26.44 -6.53
C LYS A 71 20.72 27.86 -6.44
N TYR A 72 20.21 28.79 -7.27
CA TYR A 72 20.50 30.23 -7.16
C TYR A 72 19.27 31.10 -7.43
N TYR A 73 19.29 32.32 -6.89
CA TYR A 73 18.23 33.33 -7.07
C TYR A 73 18.64 34.31 -8.17
N ALA A 74 17.84 34.43 -9.22
CA ALA A 74 18.12 35.33 -10.34
C ALA A 74 16.97 36.31 -10.58
N GLU A 75 17.30 37.59 -10.68
CA GLU A 75 16.39 38.67 -11.04
C GLU A 75 16.25 38.73 -12.57
N LYS A 76 15.13 38.26 -13.11
CA LYS A 76 14.87 38.20 -14.57
C LYS A 76 14.93 39.56 -15.25
N SER A 77 14.43 40.60 -14.57
CA SER A 77 14.33 41.95 -15.16
C SER A 77 15.69 42.61 -15.34
N LYS A 78 16.70 42.23 -14.53
CA LYS A 78 18.05 42.80 -14.54
C LYS A 78 19.13 41.83 -14.97
N ASN A 79 18.79 40.58 -15.23
CA ASN A 79 19.74 39.55 -15.63
C ASN A 79 20.91 39.39 -14.65
N ARG A 80 20.59 39.44 -13.34
CA ARG A 80 21.56 39.47 -12.23
C ARG A 80 21.25 38.40 -11.18
N ILE A 81 22.27 37.80 -10.59
CA ILE A 81 22.12 36.91 -9.42
C ILE A 81 21.98 37.74 -8.14
N VAL A 82 21.07 37.37 -7.26
CA VAL A 82 20.96 38.00 -5.94
C VAL A 82 22.19 37.64 -5.10
N ARG A 83 23.00 38.65 -4.81
CA ARG A 83 24.24 38.54 -4.01
C ARG A 83 24.22 39.41 -2.75
N ASN A 84 23.15 40.16 -2.55
CA ASN A 84 23.08 41.14 -1.48
C ASN A 84 22.61 40.49 -0.17
N ARG A 85 22.91 41.14 0.97
CA ARG A 85 22.44 40.75 2.30
C ARG A 85 21.02 41.23 2.61
N ASP A 86 20.36 41.84 1.64
CA ASP A 86 19.01 42.36 1.76
C ASP A 86 17.99 41.29 1.40
N ILE A 87 17.09 40.97 2.33
CA ILE A 87 16.06 39.95 2.12
C ILE A 87 15.01 40.39 1.12
N ASP A 88 14.80 41.71 0.96
CA ASP A 88 13.81 42.25 0.03
C ASP A 88 14.19 41.98 -1.43
N GLU A 89 15.49 41.81 -1.73
CA GLU A 89 15.93 41.37 -3.05
C GLU A 89 15.49 39.93 -3.35
N TYR A 90 15.58 39.01 -2.38
CA TYR A 90 15.13 37.63 -2.56
C TYR A 90 13.61 37.51 -2.71
N ASN A 91 12.87 38.43 -2.09
CA ASN A 91 11.41 38.50 -2.14
C ASN A 91 10.87 39.36 -3.28
N ASN A 92 11.73 39.87 -4.16
CA ASN A 92 11.29 40.65 -5.31
C ASN A 92 10.49 39.78 -6.28
N SER A 93 9.34 40.27 -6.75
CA SER A 93 8.50 39.58 -7.74
C SER A 93 9.20 39.19 -9.05
N ASN A 94 10.34 39.81 -9.37
CA ASN A 94 11.15 39.47 -10.56
C ASN A 94 12.26 38.46 -10.28
N VAL A 95 12.41 38.01 -9.04
CA VAL A 95 13.41 37.03 -8.63
C VAL A 95 12.79 35.65 -8.58
N GLU A 96 13.45 34.70 -9.25
CA GLU A 96 13.07 33.29 -9.24
C GLU A 96 14.23 32.43 -8.77
N LEU A 97 13.88 31.32 -8.12
CA LEU A 97 14.83 30.28 -7.72
C LEU A 97 15.04 29.33 -8.90
N TYR A 98 16.30 29.16 -9.30
CA TYR A 98 16.70 28.24 -10.36
C TYR A 98 17.47 27.07 -9.79
N ARG A 99 17.33 25.91 -10.43
CA ARG A 99 18.14 24.71 -10.21
C ARG A 99 18.95 24.38 -11.45
N CYS A 100 20.24 24.12 -11.28
CA CYS A 100 21.16 23.86 -12.39
C CYS A 100 21.86 22.52 -12.27
N LYS A 101 22.05 21.87 -13.42
CA LYS A 101 22.83 20.63 -13.57
C LYS A 101 23.77 20.83 -14.75
N GLY A 102 25.06 21.02 -14.49
CA GLY A 102 25.98 21.59 -15.47
C GLY A 102 25.45 22.90 -16.03
N SER A 103 25.52 23.04 -17.35
CA SER A 103 25.07 24.21 -18.11
C SER A 103 23.55 24.42 -18.20
N HIS A 104 22.75 23.45 -17.75
CA HIS A 104 21.30 23.49 -17.86
C HIS A 104 20.65 23.95 -16.56
N CYS A 105 19.93 25.06 -16.62
CA CYS A 105 19.21 25.65 -15.50
C CYS A 105 17.71 25.69 -15.75
N ARG A 106 16.91 25.34 -14.75
CA ARG A 106 15.44 25.40 -14.80
C ARG A 106 14.89 26.12 -13.56
N PRO A 107 13.78 26.86 -13.67
CA PRO A 107 13.11 27.38 -12.50
C PRO A 107 12.69 26.21 -11.60
N VAL A 108 12.81 26.40 -10.29
CA VAL A 108 12.33 25.45 -9.29
C VAL A 108 10.83 25.64 -9.16
N ASP A 109 10.09 24.53 -9.21
CA ASP A 109 8.66 24.54 -8.96
C ASP A 109 8.35 25.13 -7.57
N ALA A 110 7.13 25.62 -7.39
CA ALA A 110 6.72 26.21 -6.12
C ALA A 110 6.94 25.21 -4.97
N LEU A 111 7.67 25.65 -3.94
CA LEU A 111 7.93 24.85 -2.75
C LEU A 111 6.63 24.74 -1.94
N ASN A 112 6.29 23.52 -1.55
CA ASN A 112 5.04 23.17 -0.88
C ASN A 112 5.18 23.01 0.64
N THR A 113 6.40 22.90 1.15
CA THR A 113 6.70 22.80 2.59
C THR A 113 7.75 23.84 3.01
N ILE A 114 7.87 24.08 4.31
CA ILE A 114 8.94 24.94 4.84
C ILE A 114 10.28 24.37 4.38
N THR A 115 11.04 25.17 3.64
CA THR A 115 12.28 24.70 3.01
C THR A 115 13.44 25.63 3.37
N TYR A 116 14.53 25.04 3.82
CA TYR A 116 15.79 25.71 4.05
C TYR A 116 16.71 25.55 2.83
N ILE A 117 17.35 26.63 2.41
CA ILE A 117 18.18 26.68 1.19
C ILE A 117 19.48 27.38 1.53
N ALA A 118 20.59 26.69 1.31
CA ALA A 118 21.92 27.30 1.30
C ALA A 118 22.14 27.98 -0.05
N ASP A 119 22.36 29.29 -0.04
CA ASP A 119 22.62 30.05 -1.27
C ASP A 119 24.12 30.14 -1.60
N ILE A 120 24.41 30.70 -2.77
CA ILE A 120 25.78 30.92 -3.26
C ILE A 120 26.62 31.85 -2.37
N ASN A 121 25.98 32.66 -1.53
CA ASN A 121 26.63 33.59 -0.61
C ASN A 121 26.88 32.95 0.76
N LYS A 122 26.61 31.65 0.90
CA LYS A 122 26.72 30.88 2.14
C LYS A 122 25.78 31.41 3.23
N ARG A 123 24.60 31.88 2.81
CA ARG A 123 23.47 32.25 3.67
C ARG A 123 22.47 31.10 3.69
N ILE A 124 21.79 30.93 4.82
CA ILE A 124 20.68 29.99 4.92
C ILE A 124 19.39 30.79 4.85
N LEU A 125 18.62 30.55 3.78
CA LEU A 125 17.28 31.10 3.62
C LEU A 125 16.25 30.07 4.07
N LYS A 126 15.22 30.54 4.75
CA LYS A 126 13.99 29.78 5.04
C LYS A 126 12.89 30.31 4.14
N TYR A 127 12.25 29.43 3.39
CA TYR A 127 11.03 29.71 2.64
C TYR A 127 9.80 29.35 3.49
N ASP A 128 8.91 30.31 3.67
CA ASP A 128 7.61 30.13 4.32
C ASP A 128 6.52 29.95 3.26
N VAL A 129 5.82 28.81 3.30
CA VAL A 129 4.81 28.45 2.30
C VAL A 129 3.54 29.30 2.43
N ASN A 130 3.17 29.69 3.65
CA ASN A 130 1.93 30.42 3.90
C ASN A 130 2.03 31.84 3.33
N ASN A 131 3.18 32.47 3.54
CA ASN A 131 3.42 33.84 3.08
C ASN A 131 4.10 33.90 1.70
N LYS A 132 4.66 32.77 1.22
CA LYS A 132 5.48 32.68 -0.01
C LYS A 132 6.67 33.62 -0.01
N LEU A 133 7.31 33.78 1.15
CA LEU A 133 8.43 34.68 1.35
C LEU A 133 9.64 33.94 1.91
N TYR A 134 10.81 34.44 1.55
CA TYR A 134 12.10 34.07 2.11
C TYR A 134 12.43 34.95 3.31
N SER A 135 13.10 34.34 4.29
CA SER A 135 13.73 35.03 5.42
C SER A 135 15.11 34.43 5.67
N PHE A 136 16.07 35.22 6.15
CA PHE A 136 17.32 34.64 6.66
C PHE A 136 17.05 33.90 7.97
N VAL A 137 17.61 32.70 8.11
CA VAL A 137 17.51 31.92 9.36
C VAL A 137 18.24 32.62 10.50
N TYR A 138 19.35 33.29 10.17
CA TYR A 138 20.18 34.02 11.11
C TYR A 138 20.54 35.40 10.56
N ASP A 139 20.70 36.38 11.45
CA ASP A 139 21.33 37.66 11.08
C ASP A 139 22.74 37.40 10.51
N LYS A 140 23.49 36.53 11.19
CA LYS A 140 24.79 36.00 10.76
C LYS A 140 24.78 34.48 10.85
N ASP A 141 24.90 33.81 9.71
CA ASP A 141 24.88 32.35 9.63
C ASP A 141 26.00 31.71 10.45
N ILE A 142 25.67 30.56 11.02
CA ILE A 142 26.59 29.77 11.82
C ILE A 142 27.44 28.92 10.87
N ILE A 143 28.75 29.13 10.88
CA ILE A 143 29.68 28.32 10.09
C ILE A 143 30.14 27.14 10.93
N CYS A 144 30.15 25.95 10.36
CA CYS A 144 30.60 24.74 11.06
C CYS A 144 31.60 23.93 10.24
N ILE A 145 32.42 23.16 10.96
CA ILE A 145 33.27 22.11 10.39
C ILE A 145 32.50 20.81 10.55
N PHE A 146 32.33 20.05 9.47
CA PHE A 146 31.70 18.73 9.49
C PHE A 146 32.75 17.63 9.25
N LYS A 147 32.72 16.58 10.07
CA LYS A 147 33.59 15.41 9.93
C LYS A 147 32.98 14.22 10.67
N ASP A 148 32.97 13.04 10.05
CA ASP A 148 32.56 11.77 10.65
C ASP A 148 31.18 11.84 11.35
N ASN A 149 30.16 12.39 10.67
CA ASN A 149 28.80 12.63 11.20
C ASN A 149 28.73 13.55 12.43
N LYS A 150 29.76 14.36 12.65
CA LYS A 150 29.81 15.35 13.71
C LYS A 150 30.07 16.73 13.15
N CYS A 151 29.57 17.76 13.83
CA CYS A 151 29.86 19.13 13.48
C CYS A 151 30.26 20.01 14.67
N THR A 152 31.12 20.98 14.39
CA THR A 152 31.64 21.96 15.36
C THR A 152 31.29 23.37 14.87
N PRO A 153 30.27 24.04 15.43
CA PRO A 153 29.86 25.36 15.01
C PRO A 153 30.75 26.47 15.61
N ASN A 154 30.83 27.60 14.92
CA ASN A 154 31.56 28.81 15.37
C ASN A 154 30.72 29.76 16.25
N ALA A 155 29.48 29.38 16.55
CA ALA A 155 28.52 30.10 17.38
C ALA A 155 27.54 29.10 18.04
N ASP A 156 26.81 29.54 19.07
CA ASP A 156 25.85 28.67 19.77
C ASP A 156 24.61 28.37 18.91
N MET A 157 24.26 27.10 18.76
CA MET A 157 23.07 26.63 18.02
C MET A 157 21.84 26.52 18.92
N LYS A 158 21.29 27.66 19.38
CA LYS A 158 20.19 27.68 20.36
C LYS A 158 18.78 27.53 19.78
N LYS A 159 18.47 28.34 18.75
CA LYS A 159 17.09 28.48 18.21
C LYS A 159 16.86 27.83 16.86
N ASN A 160 17.94 27.54 16.16
CA ASN A 160 17.93 27.05 14.80
C ASN A 160 18.99 25.96 14.71
N GLU A 161 18.68 24.94 13.94
CA GLU A 161 19.36 23.65 13.93
C GLU A 161 20.28 23.47 12.73
N PHE A 162 20.44 24.50 11.92
CA PHE A 162 21.29 24.45 10.72
C PHE A 162 22.59 25.23 10.90
N CYS A 163 23.67 24.69 10.38
CA CYS A 163 24.91 25.42 10.15
C CYS A 163 25.37 25.20 8.73
N ILE A 164 26.30 26.04 8.27
CA ILE A 164 26.82 25.97 6.90
C ILE A 164 28.31 25.67 6.91
N THR A 165 28.76 24.77 6.04
CA THR A 165 30.19 24.49 5.92
C THR A 165 30.92 25.64 5.23
N TYR A 166 32.26 25.64 5.29
CA TYR A 166 33.07 26.57 4.50
C TYR A 166 32.85 26.44 2.98
N LYS A 167 32.32 25.32 2.51
CA LYS A 167 31.96 25.10 1.11
C LYS A 167 30.53 25.54 0.78
N GLY A 168 29.74 26.01 1.76
CA GLY A 168 28.35 26.40 1.55
C GLY A 168 27.35 25.26 1.67
N GLU A 169 27.73 24.13 2.29
CA GLU A 169 26.88 22.94 2.41
C GLU A 169 26.04 23.02 3.67
N LEU A 170 24.77 22.61 3.58
CA LEU A 170 23.82 22.66 4.68
C LEU A 170 24.01 21.46 5.61
N VAL A 171 24.25 21.75 6.89
CA VAL A 171 24.44 20.75 7.95
C VAL A 171 23.33 20.91 8.98
N LEU A 172 22.71 19.81 9.39
CA LEU A 172 21.67 19.77 10.42
C LEU A 172 22.24 19.18 11.71
N ALA A 173 22.06 19.85 12.85
CA ALA A 173 22.47 19.36 14.16
C ALA A 173 21.34 18.58 14.85
N GLN A 174 21.69 17.44 15.48
CA GLN A 174 20.75 16.62 16.25
C GLN A 174 20.43 17.16 17.65
N SER A 175 21.29 18.04 18.17
CA SER A 175 21.19 18.64 19.50
C SER A 175 21.69 20.08 19.45
N SER A 176 21.36 20.88 20.47
CA SER A 176 21.94 22.23 20.61
C SER A 176 23.43 22.12 20.92
N ILE A 177 24.28 22.53 19.98
CA ILE A 177 25.74 22.52 20.13
C ILE A 177 26.24 23.93 20.51
N LYS A 178 27.06 24.04 21.55
CA LYS A 178 27.70 25.31 21.94
C LYS A 178 28.86 25.64 21.00
N ASN A 179 29.22 26.91 20.95
CA ASN A 179 30.36 27.38 20.16
C ASN A 179 31.65 26.57 20.46
N ARG A 180 32.29 26.05 19.41
CA ARG A 180 33.52 25.23 19.44
C ARG A 180 33.39 23.85 20.11
N GLU A 181 32.19 23.46 20.55
CA GLU A 181 31.92 22.09 20.97
C GLU A 181 31.52 21.24 19.75
N THR A 182 31.62 19.92 19.89
CA THR A 182 31.31 18.98 18.80
C THR A 182 30.09 18.16 19.18
N GLY A 183 29.14 18.02 18.26
CA GLY A 183 27.95 17.19 18.43
C GLY A 183 27.59 16.43 17.15
N GLU A 184 26.60 15.55 17.25
CA GLU A 184 26.12 14.72 16.13
C GLU A 184 25.30 15.56 15.14
N CYS A 185 25.59 15.39 13.85
CA CYS A 185 25.01 16.18 12.77
C CYS A 185 24.82 15.36 11.48
N TYR A 186 23.95 15.83 10.61
CA TYR A 186 23.70 15.26 9.29
C TYR A 186 24.22 16.16 8.19
N LEU A 187 24.82 15.54 7.17
CA LEU A 187 25.21 16.17 5.91
C LEU A 187 25.03 15.14 4.80
N SER A 188 24.34 15.52 3.73
CA SER A 188 24.25 14.67 2.54
C SER A 188 25.55 14.68 1.75
N GLU A 189 25.89 13.55 1.14
CA GLU A 189 27.09 13.36 0.33
C GLU A 189 27.09 14.20 -0.98
N GLY A 190 25.92 14.68 -1.43
CA GLY A 190 25.84 15.44 -2.67
C GLY A 190 24.46 15.99 -3.02
N ILE A 191 24.40 16.73 -4.12
CA ILE A 191 23.17 17.41 -4.59
C ILE A 191 22.05 16.46 -5.06
N ASN A 192 22.43 15.26 -5.49
CA ASN A 192 21.50 14.22 -5.96
C ASN A 192 21.30 13.11 -4.92
N SER A 193 21.97 13.22 -3.76
CA SER A 193 21.78 12.29 -2.64
C SER A 193 20.87 12.96 -1.63
N TYR A 194 19.78 12.29 -1.29
CA TYR A 194 18.82 12.78 -0.31
C TYR A 194 18.89 11.90 0.94
N ILE A 195 18.84 12.55 2.09
CA ILE A 195 18.80 11.93 3.40
C ILE A 195 17.68 12.54 4.23
N TYR A 196 17.27 11.83 5.27
CA TYR A 196 16.39 12.26 6.32
C TYR A 196 17.23 12.59 7.56
N GLY A 197 17.12 13.83 8.01
CA GLY A 197 17.80 14.29 9.22
C GLY A 197 16.78 14.71 10.28
N TYR A 198 16.95 14.19 11.51
CA TYR A 198 16.09 14.54 12.64
C TYR A 198 16.74 15.61 13.53
N GLY A 199 16.16 16.81 13.51
CA GLY A 199 16.66 17.97 14.24
C GLY A 199 16.21 18.00 15.71
N PHE A 200 16.91 18.77 16.54
CA PHE A 200 16.57 18.91 17.96
C PHE A 200 15.24 19.64 18.20
N SER A 201 14.68 20.29 17.19
CA SER A 201 13.38 20.95 17.24
C SER A 201 12.21 19.99 17.01
N GLN A 202 12.44 18.68 17.02
CA GLN A 202 11.43 17.64 16.74
C GLN A 202 10.85 17.73 15.32
N HIS A 203 11.70 18.12 14.38
CA HIS A 203 11.38 18.17 12.96
C HIS A 203 12.24 17.16 12.20
N LEU A 204 11.60 16.46 11.26
CA LEU A 204 12.29 15.62 10.30
C LEU A 204 12.48 16.41 9.00
N TYR A 205 13.66 16.31 8.41
CA TYR A 205 14.00 17.03 7.19
C TYR A 205 14.44 16.08 6.09
N HIS A 206 13.79 16.16 4.94
CA HIS A 206 14.27 15.55 3.70
C HIS A 206 15.26 16.51 3.04
N MET A 207 16.55 16.17 3.04
CA MET A 207 17.62 17.11 2.71
C MET A 207 18.68 16.54 1.79
N ASN A 208 19.22 17.40 0.93
CA ASN A 208 20.46 17.17 0.18
C ASN A 208 21.53 18.17 0.63
N GLN A 209 22.65 18.25 -0.10
CA GLN A 209 23.79 19.09 0.26
C GLN A 209 23.47 20.59 0.42
N PHE A 210 22.42 21.12 -0.21
CA PHE A 210 22.10 22.55 -0.21
C PHE A 210 20.66 22.89 0.18
N THR A 211 19.82 21.90 0.40
CA THR A 211 18.40 22.13 0.69
C THR A 211 17.89 21.14 1.72
N ALA A 212 17.03 21.61 2.62
CA ALA A 212 16.33 20.77 3.60
C ALA A 212 14.85 21.14 3.62
N GLN A 213 14.01 20.22 3.19
CA GLN A 213 12.56 20.36 3.23
C GLN A 213 12.05 19.76 4.53
N MET A 214 11.31 20.54 5.30
CA MET A 214 10.62 20.03 6.49
C MET A 214 9.55 19.04 6.02
N VAL A 215 9.55 17.87 6.63
CA VAL A 215 8.48 16.89 6.49
C VAL A 215 7.25 17.46 7.17
N ASP A 216 6.13 17.52 6.46
CA ASP A 216 4.85 18.04 6.96
C ASP A 216 3.67 17.07 6.70
N GLN A 217 3.95 15.91 6.12
CA GLN A 217 2.98 14.86 5.88
C GLN A 217 2.90 13.95 7.11
N THR A 218 1.68 13.71 7.57
CA THR A 218 1.41 12.72 8.63
C THR A 218 1.71 11.32 8.11
N GLY A 219 2.44 10.53 8.89
CA GLY A 219 2.80 9.16 8.53
C GLY A 219 4.06 8.68 9.23
N TYR A 220 4.49 7.47 8.87
CA TYR A 220 5.73 6.89 9.33
C TYR A 220 6.85 7.07 8.29
N TYR A 221 8.06 7.32 8.80
CA TYR A 221 9.29 7.40 8.01
C TYR A 221 10.29 6.42 8.61
N ILE A 222 10.59 5.35 7.87
CA ILE A 222 11.44 4.27 8.36
C ILE A 222 12.82 4.43 7.70
N ILE A 223 13.78 4.86 8.50
CA ILE A 223 15.08 5.35 8.03
C ILE A 223 16.17 4.40 8.47
N ASN A 224 17.07 4.06 7.53
CA ASN A 224 18.29 3.34 7.87
C ASN A 224 19.29 4.30 8.50
N MET A 225 19.69 4.04 9.75
CA MET A 225 20.60 4.89 10.54
C MET A 225 22.00 5.05 9.94
N PHE A 226 22.44 4.14 9.07
CA PHE A 226 23.75 4.23 8.43
C PHE A 226 23.75 5.16 7.22
N THR A 227 22.70 5.10 6.40
CA THR A 227 22.59 5.88 5.17
C THR A 227 21.75 7.14 5.35
N ASN A 228 21.01 7.24 6.46
CA ASN A 228 19.98 8.24 6.72
C ASN A 228 18.96 8.34 5.58
N ASN A 229 18.68 7.26 4.85
CA ASN A 229 17.68 7.27 3.77
C ASN A 229 16.57 6.26 4.05
N THR A 230 15.44 6.42 3.37
CA THR A 230 14.37 5.43 3.35
C THR A 230 14.91 4.09 2.85
N ILE A 231 14.28 3.01 3.27
CA ILE A 231 14.74 1.68 2.92
C ILE A 231 14.35 1.35 1.46
N GLU A 232 15.35 1.26 0.58
CA GLU A 232 15.20 0.60 -0.71
C GLU A 232 15.33 -0.93 -0.54
N ARG A 233 14.62 -1.71 -1.36
CA ARG A 233 14.59 -3.19 -1.28
C ARG A 233 15.98 -3.84 -1.23
N ILE A 234 16.95 -3.33 -1.97
CA ILE A 234 18.33 -3.87 -2.03
C ILE A 234 19.01 -3.78 -0.65
N THR A 235 18.67 -2.75 0.14
CA THR A 235 19.23 -2.48 1.46
C THR A 235 18.75 -3.51 2.51
N TYR A 236 17.55 -4.08 2.35
CA TYR A 236 16.99 -5.09 3.25
C TYR A 236 17.65 -6.48 3.12
N LEU A 237 18.26 -6.79 1.98
CA LEU A 237 18.98 -8.07 1.81
C LEU A 237 20.35 -8.07 2.52
N SER A 238 20.75 -6.94 3.13
CA SER A 238 22.00 -6.81 3.87
C SER A 238 21.79 -7.10 5.36
N LYS A 239 22.69 -7.86 5.99
CA LYS A 239 22.59 -8.28 7.41
C LYS A 239 22.77 -7.15 8.44
N ASN A 240 22.95 -5.90 8.01
CA ASN A 240 23.24 -4.74 8.88
C ASN A 240 22.14 -3.69 8.72
N ILE A 241 20.96 -4.00 9.23
CA ILE A 241 19.80 -3.12 9.19
C ILE A 241 19.62 -2.54 10.60
N ASN A 242 20.04 -1.30 10.78
CA ASN A 242 19.71 -0.51 11.97
C ASN A 242 18.68 0.53 11.55
N LEU A 243 17.42 0.31 11.91
CA LEU A 243 16.31 1.17 11.51
C LEU A 243 15.86 2.03 12.68
N VAL A 244 15.50 3.26 12.35
CA VAL A 244 14.73 4.12 13.24
C VAL A 244 13.42 4.45 12.55
N MET A 245 12.33 4.42 13.31
CA MET A 245 11.02 4.85 12.84
C MET A 245 10.71 6.23 13.41
N TYR A 246 10.34 7.16 12.55
CA TYR A 246 9.80 8.44 12.96
C TYR A 246 8.29 8.46 12.71
N ALA A 247 7.53 8.82 13.73
CA ALA A 247 6.10 9.10 13.63
C ALA A 247 5.91 10.61 13.50
N CYS A 248 5.37 11.04 12.37
CA CYS A 248 5.09 12.46 12.11
C CYS A 248 3.58 12.71 12.13
N THR A 249 3.17 13.76 12.84
CA THR A 249 1.84 14.37 12.76
C THR A 249 2.01 15.82 12.28
N HIS A 250 1.65 16.08 11.03
CA HIS A 250 2.08 17.27 10.31
C HIS A 250 3.61 17.43 10.36
N SER A 251 4.10 18.59 10.80
CA SER A 251 5.54 18.88 10.92
C SER A 251 6.17 18.43 12.24
N SER A 252 5.38 17.92 13.19
CA SER A 252 5.92 17.43 14.46
C SER A 252 6.21 15.94 14.34
N CYS A 253 7.49 15.58 14.48
CA CYS A 253 7.96 14.21 14.38
C CYS A 253 8.63 13.79 15.67
N HIS A 254 8.52 12.51 16.03
CA HIS A 254 9.25 11.92 17.15
C HIS A 254 9.74 10.53 16.80
N ILE A 255 10.77 10.06 17.51
CA ILE A 255 11.21 8.67 17.42
C ILE A 255 10.08 7.80 17.99
N TYR A 256 9.65 6.81 17.21
CA TYR A 256 8.55 5.94 17.53
C TYR A 256 9.06 4.51 17.76
N GLU A 257 8.62 3.92 18.86
CA GLU A 257 8.90 2.52 19.19
C GLU A 257 7.74 1.66 18.67
N PRO A 258 7.98 0.79 17.67
CA PRO A 258 6.90 -0.01 17.07
C PRO A 258 6.35 -1.04 18.04
N HIS A 259 5.05 -1.28 17.95
CA HIS A 259 4.36 -2.36 18.64
C HIS A 259 4.60 -3.68 17.91
N GLU A 260 4.70 -4.75 18.70
CA GLU A 260 4.78 -6.12 18.21
C GLU A 260 3.58 -6.45 17.31
N ASP A 261 3.84 -7.30 16.32
CA ASP A 261 2.83 -7.85 15.41
C ASP A 261 2.01 -6.80 14.62
N THR A 262 2.56 -5.59 14.46
CA THR A 262 1.95 -4.50 13.67
C THR A 262 2.77 -4.18 12.44
N TYR A 263 2.10 -3.99 11.30
CA TYR A 263 2.72 -3.45 10.08
C TYR A 263 2.67 -1.93 10.07
N TYR A 264 3.79 -1.28 9.75
CA TYR A 264 3.90 0.17 9.62
C TYR A 264 4.11 0.58 8.17
N TYR A 265 3.24 1.43 7.63
CA TYR A 265 3.32 1.90 6.24
C TYR A 265 4.21 3.13 6.11
N ASP A 266 5.24 3.02 5.28
CA ASP A 266 6.05 4.16 4.83
C ASP A 266 5.59 4.56 3.42
N SER A 267 4.93 5.72 3.33
CA SER A 267 4.37 6.22 2.07
C SER A 267 5.43 6.70 1.08
N GLN A 268 6.61 7.12 1.55
CA GLN A 268 7.71 7.58 0.70
C GLN A 268 8.42 6.38 0.06
N ALA A 269 8.69 5.36 0.86
CA ALA A 269 9.25 4.10 0.39
C ALA A 269 8.22 3.20 -0.31
N LYS A 270 6.92 3.52 -0.19
CA LYS A 270 5.78 2.74 -0.69
C LYS A 270 5.84 1.28 -0.26
N THR A 271 6.05 1.04 1.03
CA THR A 271 6.19 -0.31 1.57
C THR A 271 5.64 -0.38 3.01
N ILE A 272 5.39 -1.59 3.51
CA ILE A 272 5.02 -1.84 4.91
C ILE A 272 6.07 -2.74 5.57
N TYR A 273 6.32 -2.53 6.86
CA TYR A 273 7.20 -3.41 7.66
C TYR A 273 6.48 -3.91 8.91
N ARG A 274 6.49 -5.21 9.14
CA ARG A 274 6.08 -5.81 10.42
C ARG A 274 7.25 -5.82 11.37
N TYR A 275 7.01 -5.33 12.58
CA TYR A 275 7.92 -5.47 13.69
C TYR A 275 7.51 -6.70 14.51
N LYS A 276 8.42 -7.65 14.68
CA LYS A 276 8.21 -8.84 15.52
C LYS A 276 9.52 -9.31 16.14
N ASP A 277 9.54 -9.54 17.45
CA ASP A 277 10.70 -10.08 18.19
C ASP A 277 12.00 -9.26 18.00
N GLY A 278 11.87 -7.94 17.84
CA GLY A 278 13.01 -7.05 17.56
C GLY A 278 13.47 -7.02 16.10
N ASP A 279 12.86 -7.81 15.21
CA ASP A 279 13.17 -7.89 13.79
C ASP A 279 12.09 -7.23 12.91
N TYR A 280 12.52 -6.68 11.78
CA TYR A 280 11.62 -6.12 10.76
C TYR A 280 11.47 -7.09 9.59
N SER A 281 10.23 -7.31 9.13
CA SER A 281 9.93 -8.17 8.00
C SER A 281 8.96 -7.55 7.00
N LEU A 282 9.12 -7.91 5.72
CA LEU A 282 8.26 -7.49 4.62
C LEU A 282 7.18 -8.55 4.34
N PRO A 283 5.98 -8.16 3.90
CA PRO A 283 4.95 -9.11 3.51
C PRO A 283 5.38 -9.89 2.25
N SER A 284 5.13 -11.21 2.28
CA SER A 284 5.45 -12.11 1.16
C SER A 284 4.37 -12.09 0.07
N THR A 285 3.11 -11.83 0.44
CA THR A 285 1.94 -11.88 -0.44
C THR A 285 1.03 -10.66 -0.23
N SER A 286 0.03 -10.49 -1.09
CA SER A 286 -1.02 -9.48 -0.93
C SER A 286 -2.17 -10.03 -0.09
N GLY A 287 -2.91 -9.18 0.63
CA GLY A 287 -4.03 -9.61 1.44
C GLY A 287 -4.49 -8.56 2.44
N TYR A 288 -5.06 -9.03 3.55
CA TYR A 288 -5.37 -8.20 4.71
C TYR A 288 -4.25 -8.33 5.74
N ALA A 289 -3.91 -7.22 6.39
CA ALA A 289 -2.97 -7.21 7.51
C ALA A 289 -3.34 -6.10 8.49
N TYR A 290 -2.90 -6.26 9.74
CA TYR A 290 -3.03 -5.23 10.77
C TYR A 290 -1.98 -4.15 10.56
N ILE A 291 -2.40 -3.02 10.01
CA ILE A 291 -1.53 -1.98 9.47
C ILE A 291 -1.83 -0.65 10.17
N SER A 292 -0.76 0.00 10.63
CA SER A 292 -0.73 1.38 11.03
C SER A 292 -0.26 2.22 9.86
N VAL A 293 -1.19 2.96 9.26
CA VAL A 293 -0.91 3.80 8.08
C VAL A 293 -0.31 5.15 8.50
N ASP A 294 -0.66 5.60 9.70
CA ASP A 294 -0.13 6.80 10.33
C ASP A 294 -0.24 6.68 11.87
N PRO A 295 0.39 7.59 12.63
CA PRO A 295 0.45 7.51 14.10
C PRO A 295 -0.88 7.62 14.84
N THR A 296 -1.98 7.91 14.15
CA THR A 296 -3.29 8.14 14.77
C THR A 296 -4.17 6.89 14.78
N GLN A 297 -3.94 5.94 13.87
CA GLN A 297 -4.82 4.78 13.73
C GLN A 297 -4.08 3.54 13.23
N THR A 298 -4.38 2.41 13.87
CA THR A 298 -4.02 1.07 13.41
C THR A 298 -5.30 0.27 13.20
N TYR A 299 -5.41 -0.41 12.06
CA TYR A 299 -6.61 -1.17 11.71
C TYR A 299 -6.27 -2.30 10.72
N ILE A 300 -7.26 -3.12 10.36
CA ILE A 300 -7.08 -4.08 9.27
C ILE A 300 -7.23 -3.36 7.92
N TYR A 301 -6.19 -3.42 7.09
CA TYR A 301 -6.22 -2.86 5.74
C TYR A 301 -5.97 -3.95 4.71
N LYS A 302 -6.66 -3.84 3.58
CA LYS A 302 -6.32 -4.58 2.37
C LYS A 302 -5.16 -3.87 1.66
N PHE A 303 -4.12 -4.60 1.32
CA PHE A 303 -3.02 -4.09 0.53
C PHE A 303 -2.69 -5.01 -0.64
N VAL A 304 -2.07 -4.43 -1.67
CA VAL A 304 -1.55 -5.17 -2.82
C VAL A 304 -0.09 -4.87 -3.01
N LYS A 305 0.67 -5.94 -3.25
CA LYS A 305 2.07 -5.92 -3.64
C LYS A 305 2.16 -5.98 -5.16
N ALA A 306 2.70 -4.93 -5.77
CA ALA A 306 2.95 -4.86 -7.21
C ALA A 306 4.16 -5.71 -7.61
N GLU A 307 4.35 -5.97 -8.91
CA GLU A 307 5.53 -6.68 -9.42
C GLU A 307 6.85 -5.95 -9.12
N SER A 308 6.80 -4.63 -8.98
CA SER A 308 7.92 -3.79 -8.53
C SER A 308 8.20 -3.89 -7.03
N ASP A 309 7.48 -4.75 -6.30
CA ASP A 309 7.43 -4.84 -4.83
C ASP A 309 6.86 -3.60 -4.11
N GLU A 310 6.37 -2.59 -4.84
CA GLU A 310 5.64 -1.47 -4.24
C GLU A 310 4.35 -1.98 -3.59
N ILE A 311 4.12 -1.56 -2.34
CA ILE A 311 2.90 -1.82 -1.59
C ILE A 311 1.93 -0.65 -1.77
N LYS A 312 0.69 -0.99 -2.13
CA LYS A 312 -0.43 -0.05 -2.19
C LYS A 312 -1.51 -0.46 -1.21
N ILE A 313 -1.82 0.42 -0.26
CA ILE A 313 -2.99 0.28 0.61
C ILE A 313 -4.23 0.54 -0.24
N GLN A 314 -5.17 -0.40 -0.27
CA GLN A 314 -6.37 -0.34 -1.12
C GLN A 314 -7.60 0.15 -0.37
N ALA A 315 -7.89 -0.47 0.76
CA ALA A 315 -9.12 -0.23 1.50
C ALA A 315 -8.92 -0.58 2.98
N MET A 316 -9.55 0.20 3.85
CA MET A 316 -9.78 -0.17 5.24
C MET A 316 -10.85 -1.27 5.30
N ALA A 317 -10.74 -2.20 6.25
CA ALA A 317 -11.76 -3.20 6.50
C ALA A 317 -13.10 -2.56 6.92
N ASN A 318 -14.21 -3.13 6.46
CA ASN A 318 -15.56 -2.88 7.00
C ASN A 318 -15.83 -3.81 8.19
N ASP A 319 -16.97 -3.62 8.87
CA ASP A 319 -17.44 -4.51 9.95
C ASP A 319 -17.44 -5.98 9.57
N GLY A 320 -16.92 -6.83 10.47
CA GLY A 320 -16.92 -8.29 10.31
C GLY A 320 -15.54 -8.94 10.45
N TYR A 321 -15.44 -10.19 10.05
CA TYR A 321 -14.24 -11.01 10.26
C TYR A 321 -13.27 -10.95 9.08
N TYR A 322 -11.97 -10.90 9.38
CA TYR A 322 -10.88 -10.90 8.40
C TYR A 322 -9.78 -11.87 8.81
N TYR A 323 -9.40 -12.72 7.87
CA TYR A 323 -8.23 -13.55 7.99
C TYR A 323 -7.04 -12.85 7.34
N THR A 324 -5.96 -12.66 8.09
CA THR A 324 -4.78 -11.89 7.65
C THR A 324 -3.75 -12.77 6.96
N ILE A 325 -2.79 -12.14 6.27
CA ILE A 325 -1.63 -12.82 5.69
C ILE A 325 -0.77 -13.52 6.77
N ASP A 326 -0.88 -13.06 8.01
CA ASP A 326 -0.15 -13.55 9.18
C ASP A 326 -0.83 -14.76 9.82
N LYS A 327 -1.92 -15.23 9.20
CA LYS A 327 -2.74 -16.38 9.63
C LYS A 327 -3.55 -16.15 10.90
N GLU A 328 -3.83 -14.90 11.21
CA GLU A 328 -4.63 -14.50 12.37
C GLU A 328 -6.03 -14.10 11.93
N MET A 329 -7.01 -14.32 12.80
CA MET A 329 -8.40 -13.92 12.58
C MET A 329 -8.73 -12.73 13.46
N TYR A 330 -9.23 -11.67 12.83
CA TYR A 330 -9.66 -10.45 13.50
C TYR A 330 -11.15 -10.23 13.28
N TYR A 331 -11.81 -9.68 14.30
CA TYR A 331 -13.10 -9.02 14.14
C TYR A 331 -12.90 -7.51 14.14
N CYS A 332 -13.47 -6.84 13.14
CA CYS A 332 -13.40 -5.40 12.96
C CYS A 332 -14.77 -4.76 13.18
N ASN A 333 -14.78 -3.62 13.87
CA ASN A 333 -15.97 -2.83 14.16
C ASN A 333 -15.70 -1.33 13.88
N LEU A 334 -16.50 -0.73 13.00
CA LEU A 334 -16.52 0.68 12.61
C LEU A 334 -17.52 1.52 13.44
N GLY A 335 -18.11 0.92 14.49
CA GLY A 335 -18.92 1.59 15.49
C GLY A 335 -18.10 2.54 16.37
N GLU A 336 -18.55 2.82 17.59
CA GLU A 336 -17.97 3.90 18.42
C GLU A 336 -16.45 3.78 18.65
N ASP A 337 -15.92 2.56 18.76
CA ASP A 337 -14.50 2.34 19.10
C ASP A 337 -13.55 2.24 17.90
N HIS A 338 -14.05 2.14 16.66
CA HIS A 338 -13.26 1.99 15.43
C HIS A 338 -12.03 1.07 15.60
N ASN A 339 -12.26 -0.17 16.04
CA ASN A 339 -11.20 -1.12 16.37
C ASN A 339 -11.28 -2.43 15.59
N CYS A 340 -10.15 -3.11 15.48
CA CYS A 340 -10.09 -4.51 15.12
C CYS A 340 -9.34 -5.26 16.21
N SER A 341 -9.91 -6.36 16.68
CA SER A 341 -9.32 -7.19 17.72
C SER A 341 -9.17 -8.63 17.24
N PRO A 342 -8.11 -9.34 17.65
CA PRO A 342 -8.03 -10.77 17.40
C PRO A 342 -9.21 -11.48 18.09
N ILE A 343 -9.63 -12.61 17.53
CA ILE A 343 -10.66 -13.44 18.17
C ILE A 343 -10.12 -14.08 19.46
N ASP A 344 -11.03 -14.31 20.41
CA ASP A 344 -10.78 -14.86 21.74
C ASP A 344 -11.56 -16.16 22.02
N GLU A 345 -12.29 -16.68 21.02
CA GLU A 345 -13.08 -17.90 21.15
C GLU A 345 -12.78 -18.92 20.05
N THR A 346 -12.84 -20.20 20.44
CA THR A 346 -12.79 -21.32 19.48
C THR A 346 -14.12 -21.41 18.73
N GLY A 347 -14.10 -21.40 17.41
CA GLY A 347 -15.34 -21.36 16.64
C GLY A 347 -15.17 -21.33 15.13
N TYR A 348 -16.31 -21.27 14.44
CA TYR A 348 -16.36 -21.04 13.00
C TYR A 348 -16.56 -19.56 12.71
N TYR A 349 -15.75 -19.01 11.81
CA TYR A 349 -15.77 -17.61 11.45
C TYR A 349 -15.90 -17.48 9.93
N ILE A 350 -16.91 -16.74 9.49
CA ILE A 350 -17.12 -16.42 8.08
C ILE A 350 -16.55 -15.02 7.84
N THR A 351 -15.50 -14.96 7.03
CA THR A 351 -14.86 -13.69 6.69
C THR A 351 -15.71 -12.88 5.71
N ASN A 352 -15.47 -11.58 5.63
CA ASN A 352 -16.12 -10.71 4.65
C ASN A 352 -15.78 -11.04 3.19
N THR A 353 -14.78 -11.90 2.94
CA THR A 353 -14.51 -12.45 1.61
C THR A 353 -15.37 -13.66 1.26
N GLY A 354 -16.20 -14.13 2.19
CA GLY A 354 -17.00 -15.34 2.09
C GLY A 354 -16.26 -16.62 2.48
N ALA A 355 -14.96 -16.55 2.79
CA ALA A 355 -14.20 -17.72 3.24
C ALA A 355 -14.52 -18.08 4.70
N THR A 356 -14.69 -19.36 4.99
CA THR A 356 -14.96 -19.87 6.34
C THR A 356 -13.70 -20.49 6.95
N TYR A 357 -13.45 -20.20 8.22
CA TYR A 357 -12.36 -20.77 8.99
C TYR A 357 -12.91 -21.40 10.26
N TYR A 358 -12.30 -22.51 10.69
CA TYR A 358 -12.44 -23.02 12.05
C TYR A 358 -11.18 -22.66 12.81
N CYS A 359 -11.32 -21.88 13.88
CA CYS A 359 -10.22 -21.39 14.68
C CYS A 359 -10.23 -22.04 16.06
N ILE A 360 -9.07 -22.46 16.53
CA ILE A 360 -8.84 -22.98 17.87
C ILE A 360 -8.06 -21.91 18.63
N HIS A 361 -8.69 -21.37 19.66
CA HIS A 361 -8.13 -20.37 20.56
C HIS A 361 -7.78 -21.03 21.89
N ASP A 362 -6.54 -20.84 22.35
CA ASP A 362 -6.08 -21.25 23.67
C ASP A 362 -6.36 -20.15 24.70
N SER A 363 -7.32 -20.38 25.59
CA SER A 363 -7.72 -19.42 26.62
C SER A 363 -6.63 -19.12 27.65
N GLU A 364 -5.58 -19.94 27.74
CA GLU A 364 -4.42 -19.67 28.60
C GLU A 364 -3.36 -18.79 27.90
N GLU A 365 -3.58 -18.45 26.62
CA GLU A 365 -2.67 -17.66 25.77
C GLU A 365 -1.24 -18.24 25.71
N LEU A 366 -1.10 -19.56 25.89
CA LEU A 366 0.20 -20.24 25.82
C LEU A 366 0.56 -20.55 24.37
N GLU A 367 -0.45 -20.82 23.54
CA GLU A 367 -0.30 -21.08 22.11
C GLU A 367 -1.04 -20.04 21.26
N ALA A 368 -0.47 -19.73 20.08
CA ALA A 368 -1.11 -18.82 19.14
C ALA A 368 -2.40 -19.46 18.57
N THR A 369 -3.41 -18.61 18.32
CA THR A 369 -4.68 -19.07 17.73
C THR A 369 -4.43 -19.68 16.34
N GLU A 370 -4.88 -20.91 16.13
CA GLU A 370 -4.73 -21.61 14.85
C GLU A 370 -6.06 -21.66 14.09
N CYS A 371 -6.09 -21.08 12.90
CA CYS A 371 -7.26 -21.08 12.02
C CYS A 371 -7.05 -21.92 10.76
N THR A 372 -7.94 -22.88 10.53
CA THR A 372 -7.95 -23.74 9.35
C THR A 372 -9.12 -23.41 8.44
N LYS A 373 -8.84 -23.08 7.16
CA LYS A 373 -9.88 -22.83 6.14
C LYS A 373 -10.74 -24.08 5.95
N GLN A 374 -12.05 -23.88 6.00
CA GLN A 374 -13.07 -24.89 5.75
C GLN A 374 -13.62 -24.74 4.33
N PHE A 375 -13.75 -25.86 3.64
CA PHE A 375 -14.25 -25.91 2.27
C PHE A 375 -15.75 -26.19 2.26
N CYS A 376 -16.49 -25.44 1.45
CA CYS A 376 -17.87 -25.76 1.09
C CYS A 376 -17.90 -26.66 -0.16
N ILE A 377 -18.97 -27.43 -0.31
CA ILE A 377 -19.25 -28.22 -1.51
C ILE A 377 -20.13 -27.45 -2.48
N ASN A 378 -20.17 -27.88 -3.75
CA ASN A 378 -21.11 -27.31 -4.71
C ASN A 378 -22.56 -27.52 -4.24
N GLY A 379 -23.32 -26.43 -4.25
CA GLY A 379 -24.69 -26.37 -3.77
C GLY A 379 -25.01 -25.00 -3.19
N GLN A 380 -26.23 -24.86 -2.69
CA GLN A 380 -26.63 -23.70 -1.91
C GLN A 380 -26.41 -23.97 -0.42
N TYR A 381 -26.27 -22.91 0.36
CA TYR A 381 -26.10 -22.94 1.80
C TYR A 381 -27.05 -21.96 2.44
N TYR A 382 -27.61 -22.32 3.59
CA TYR A 382 -28.40 -21.42 4.42
C TYR A 382 -27.61 -21.07 5.68
N ILE A 383 -27.37 -19.78 5.90
CA ILE A 383 -26.54 -19.23 6.97
C ILE A 383 -27.20 -17.92 7.41
N GLU A 384 -27.51 -17.76 8.70
CA GLU A 384 -28.04 -16.51 9.27
C GLU A 384 -29.18 -15.90 8.42
N GLU A 385 -30.23 -16.68 8.18
CA GLU A 385 -31.42 -16.27 7.40
C GLU A 385 -31.19 -15.91 5.92
N THR A 386 -29.99 -16.15 5.41
CA THR A 386 -29.61 -15.81 4.03
C THR A 386 -29.11 -17.04 3.28
N TYR A 387 -29.37 -17.08 1.96
CA TYR A 387 -28.89 -18.15 1.09
C TYR A 387 -27.62 -17.74 0.34
N TYR A 388 -26.64 -18.63 0.36
CA TYR A 388 -25.35 -18.49 -0.29
C TYR A 388 -25.12 -19.62 -1.28
N ARG A 389 -24.24 -19.39 -2.24
CA ARG A 389 -23.66 -20.43 -3.08
C ARG A 389 -22.19 -20.58 -2.75
N CYS A 390 -21.70 -21.81 -2.74
CA CYS A 390 -20.27 -22.08 -2.73
C CYS A 390 -19.65 -21.81 -4.11
N ASP A 391 -18.63 -20.96 -4.19
CA ASP A 391 -17.87 -20.76 -5.42
C ASP A 391 -16.72 -21.78 -5.60
N SER A 392 -15.99 -21.68 -6.72
CA SER A 392 -14.87 -22.57 -7.03
C SER A 392 -13.68 -22.46 -6.07
N HIS A 393 -13.60 -21.40 -5.27
CA HIS A 393 -12.56 -21.17 -4.25
C HIS A 393 -13.06 -21.49 -2.83
N SER A 394 -14.23 -22.12 -2.74
CA SER A 394 -14.93 -22.41 -1.49
C SER A 394 -15.22 -21.17 -0.64
N ASN A 395 -15.65 -20.10 -1.29
CA ASN A 395 -16.18 -18.92 -0.63
C ASN A 395 -17.69 -18.86 -0.80
N PHE A 396 -18.39 -18.43 0.24
CA PHE A 396 -19.81 -18.13 0.20
C PHE A 396 -20.08 -16.84 -0.54
N VAL A 397 -20.90 -16.93 -1.57
CA VAL A 397 -21.37 -15.79 -2.36
C VAL A 397 -22.88 -15.69 -2.23
N PRO A 398 -23.44 -14.54 -1.85
CA PRO A 398 -24.89 -14.37 -1.73
C PRO A 398 -25.62 -14.78 -3.01
N MET A 399 -26.78 -15.42 -2.85
CA MET A 399 -27.65 -15.76 -3.97
C MET A 399 -28.13 -14.50 -4.71
N LYS A 400 -28.29 -14.64 -6.03
CA LYS A 400 -28.76 -13.57 -6.93
C LYS A 400 -29.84 -14.13 -7.83
N SER A 401 -30.67 -13.25 -8.39
CA SER A 401 -31.78 -13.62 -9.30
C SER A 401 -31.37 -14.61 -10.40
N ARG A 402 -30.21 -14.40 -11.03
CA ARG A 402 -29.69 -15.29 -12.10
C ARG A 402 -29.38 -16.75 -11.66
N TYR A 403 -29.36 -17.01 -10.36
CA TYR A 403 -29.13 -18.33 -9.79
C TYR A 403 -30.41 -18.92 -9.17
N CYS A 404 -31.53 -18.23 -9.32
CA CYS A 404 -32.82 -18.59 -8.74
C CYS A 404 -33.75 -19.05 -9.86
N SER A 405 -33.87 -20.38 -10.01
CA SER A 405 -34.78 -21.01 -10.96
C SER A 405 -36.00 -21.52 -10.20
N TYR A 406 -37.20 -21.18 -10.67
CA TYR A 406 -38.43 -21.49 -9.95
C TYR A 406 -38.68 -23.00 -9.89
N ASP A 407 -38.66 -23.71 -11.02
CA ASP A 407 -39.03 -25.13 -11.08
C ASP A 407 -37.87 -26.12 -10.85
N GLU A 408 -36.70 -25.64 -10.39
CA GLU A 408 -35.51 -26.49 -10.24
C GLU A 408 -35.37 -27.02 -8.82
N ASN A 409 -35.22 -28.35 -8.68
CA ASN A 409 -34.84 -28.95 -7.42
C ASN A 409 -33.35 -28.73 -7.17
N VAL A 410 -33.03 -28.16 -6.01
CA VAL A 410 -31.66 -27.83 -5.62
C VAL A 410 -31.32 -28.40 -4.24
N VAL A 411 -30.03 -28.61 -3.99
CA VAL A 411 -29.54 -29.08 -2.69
C VAL A 411 -29.11 -27.89 -1.85
N ILE A 412 -29.81 -27.67 -0.74
CA ILE A 412 -29.44 -26.66 0.26
C ILE A 412 -28.79 -27.36 1.45
N ASN A 413 -27.60 -26.89 1.80
CA ASN A 413 -26.78 -27.40 2.88
C ASN A 413 -26.88 -26.47 4.10
N PHE A 414 -27.05 -27.05 5.28
CA PHE A 414 -27.09 -26.35 6.55
C PHE A 414 -25.87 -26.75 7.38
N PRO A 415 -24.87 -25.87 7.56
CA PRO A 415 -23.67 -26.19 8.31
C PRO A 415 -24.00 -26.66 9.73
N LEU A 416 -23.41 -27.77 10.16
CA LEU A 416 -23.58 -28.27 11.53
C LEU A 416 -23.02 -27.30 12.58
N ALA A 417 -22.10 -26.42 12.18
CA ALA A 417 -21.59 -25.33 13.01
C ALA A 417 -22.71 -24.38 13.48
N LEU A 418 -23.81 -24.28 12.74
CA LEU A 418 -24.93 -23.37 12.99
C LEU A 418 -26.23 -24.14 13.27
N ILE A 419 -26.12 -25.28 13.96
CA ILE A 419 -27.27 -26.16 14.21
C ILE A 419 -28.39 -25.47 15.03
N GLU A 420 -28.02 -24.49 15.84
CA GLU A 420 -28.96 -23.70 16.65
C GLU A 420 -29.76 -22.71 15.81
N GLU A 421 -29.28 -22.33 14.64
CA GLU A 421 -29.94 -21.39 13.70
C GLU A 421 -30.81 -22.09 12.65
N LEU A 422 -30.88 -23.43 12.67
CA LEU A 422 -31.67 -24.18 11.70
C LEU A 422 -33.15 -23.73 11.71
N PRO A 423 -33.79 -23.61 10.53
CA PRO A 423 -35.22 -23.38 10.42
C PRO A 423 -36.04 -24.45 11.16
N GLY A 424 -37.20 -24.07 11.70
CA GLY A 424 -38.01 -24.97 12.55
C GLY A 424 -38.44 -26.27 11.87
N ASN A 425 -38.83 -26.22 10.60
CA ASN A 425 -39.16 -27.38 9.78
C ASN A 425 -37.96 -28.32 9.59
N VAL A 426 -36.76 -27.77 9.35
CA VAL A 426 -35.51 -28.54 9.24
C VAL A 426 -35.15 -29.19 10.58
N LYS A 427 -35.22 -28.44 11.69
CA LYS A 427 -34.98 -28.97 13.04
C LYS A 427 -35.90 -30.14 13.38
N GLN A 428 -37.18 -30.04 13.02
CA GLN A 428 -38.16 -31.09 13.27
C GLN A 428 -37.86 -32.34 12.43
N ALA A 429 -37.60 -32.17 11.14
CA ALA A 429 -37.23 -33.28 10.25
C ALA A 429 -35.97 -34.02 10.73
N VAL A 430 -34.94 -33.30 11.18
CA VAL A 430 -33.71 -33.91 11.73
C VAL A 430 -34.00 -34.74 12.99
N LYS A 431 -34.87 -34.24 13.89
CA LYS A 431 -35.30 -35.01 15.06
C LYS A 431 -36.06 -36.26 14.67
N ASP A 432 -36.94 -36.18 13.68
CA ASP A 432 -37.73 -37.34 13.24
C ASP A 432 -36.86 -38.40 12.54
N ILE A 433 -35.85 -37.99 11.76
CA ILE A 433 -34.85 -38.89 11.18
C ILE A 433 -34.12 -39.66 12.29
N SER A 434 -33.67 -38.96 13.34
CA SER A 434 -32.95 -39.59 14.46
C SER A 434 -33.79 -40.62 15.23
N ARG A 435 -35.12 -40.51 15.17
CA ARG A 435 -36.06 -41.42 15.84
C ARG A 435 -36.43 -42.63 14.99
N HIS A 436 -36.59 -42.44 13.67
CA HIS A 436 -37.20 -43.44 12.79
C HIS A 436 -36.23 -44.03 11.75
N ASN A 437 -34.99 -43.55 11.64
CA ASN A 437 -34.02 -44.02 10.63
C ASN A 437 -32.72 -44.56 11.29
N ASN A 438 -32.07 -45.53 10.65
CA ASN A 438 -30.71 -46.00 10.98
C ASN A 438 -29.61 -45.08 10.44
N SER A 439 -29.99 -44.01 9.72
CA SER A 439 -29.09 -43.01 9.14
C SER A 439 -29.23 -41.64 9.82
N THR A 440 -28.31 -40.73 9.50
CA THR A 440 -28.38 -39.33 9.92
C THR A 440 -28.70 -38.43 8.73
N ALA A 441 -29.22 -37.24 9.01
CA ALA A 441 -29.43 -36.21 7.97
C ALA A 441 -28.10 -35.60 7.47
N VAL A 442 -26.97 -35.95 8.10
CA VAL A 442 -25.66 -35.36 7.86
C VAL A 442 -25.05 -35.94 6.58
N SER A 443 -24.66 -35.05 5.67
CA SER A 443 -23.89 -35.41 4.50
C SER A 443 -22.40 -35.41 4.84
N TYR A 444 -21.74 -36.55 4.60
CA TYR A 444 -20.30 -36.71 4.80
C TYR A 444 -19.57 -36.65 3.45
N HIS A 445 -18.69 -35.66 3.29
CA HIS A 445 -17.80 -35.60 2.13
C HIS A 445 -16.42 -36.16 2.47
N ARG A 446 -15.76 -36.75 1.47
CA ARG A 446 -14.41 -37.31 1.62
C ARG A 446 -13.40 -36.16 1.73
N GLY A 447 -13.05 -35.79 2.96
CA GLY A 447 -12.00 -34.82 3.27
C GLY A 447 -12.20 -34.21 4.65
N LYS A 448 -11.11 -34.04 5.42
CA LYS A 448 -11.20 -33.58 6.83
C LYS A 448 -11.62 -32.12 6.99
N ASN A 449 -11.46 -31.30 5.95
CA ASN A 449 -11.65 -29.84 6.02
C ASN A 449 -12.93 -29.35 5.32
N TYR A 450 -13.88 -30.25 5.00
CA TYR A 450 -15.17 -29.84 4.45
C TYR A 450 -16.15 -29.55 5.57
N LEU A 451 -16.95 -28.49 5.40
CA LEU A 451 -18.05 -28.18 6.30
C LEU A 451 -19.04 -29.35 6.31
N LYS A 452 -19.17 -29.98 7.48
CA LYS A 452 -20.23 -30.97 7.71
C LYS A 452 -21.56 -30.23 7.73
N SER A 453 -22.54 -30.77 7.03
CA SER A 453 -23.84 -30.13 6.88
C SER A 453 -24.96 -31.15 6.87
N ILE A 454 -26.15 -30.70 7.26
CA ILE A 454 -27.41 -31.35 6.97
C ILE A 454 -27.84 -30.88 5.59
N SER A 455 -28.26 -31.79 4.72
CA SER A 455 -28.65 -31.45 3.35
C SER A 455 -30.14 -31.69 3.15
N GLY A 456 -30.78 -30.84 2.38
CA GLY A 456 -32.17 -31.00 1.95
C GLY A 456 -32.37 -30.62 0.50
N ILE A 457 -33.47 -31.11 -0.06
CA ILE A 457 -33.92 -30.76 -1.41
C ILE A 457 -34.98 -29.69 -1.29
N PHE A 458 -34.82 -28.64 -2.10
CA PHE A 458 -35.68 -27.47 -2.12
C PHE A 458 -36.05 -27.10 -3.55
N THR A 459 -37.17 -26.41 -3.71
CA THR A 459 -37.71 -26.00 -5.02
C THR A 459 -38.36 -24.61 -4.91
N ASN A 460 -39.03 -24.14 -5.98
CA ASN A 460 -39.76 -22.87 -6.04
C ASN A 460 -38.93 -21.68 -5.58
N CYS A 461 -37.71 -21.54 -6.11
CA CYS A 461 -36.89 -20.40 -5.76
C CYS A 461 -37.58 -19.09 -6.17
N THR A 462 -37.79 -18.19 -5.21
CA THR A 462 -38.26 -16.82 -5.44
C THR A 462 -37.20 -15.84 -4.99
N TYR A 463 -37.05 -14.72 -5.72
CA TYR A 463 -36.04 -13.69 -5.41
C TYR A 463 -36.71 -12.32 -5.28
N ASN A 464 -36.56 -11.69 -4.12
CA ASN A 464 -36.98 -10.32 -3.89
C ASN A 464 -35.84 -9.37 -4.32
N VAL A 465 -36.07 -8.60 -5.38
CA VAL A 465 -35.06 -7.68 -5.92
C VAL A 465 -34.81 -6.49 -4.99
N GLU A 466 -35.82 -6.02 -4.26
CA GLU A 466 -35.71 -4.86 -3.38
C GLU A 466 -34.87 -5.19 -2.14
N GLU A 467 -35.11 -6.35 -1.55
CA GLU A 467 -34.41 -6.82 -0.36
C GLU A 467 -33.13 -7.62 -0.69
N SER A 468 -32.94 -7.96 -1.97
CA SER A 468 -31.86 -8.85 -2.43
C SER A 468 -31.85 -10.24 -1.77
N THR A 469 -33.01 -10.72 -1.32
CA THR A 469 -33.20 -11.99 -0.60
C THR A 469 -33.82 -13.06 -1.51
N SER A 470 -33.54 -14.33 -1.21
CA SER A 470 -34.17 -15.48 -1.89
C SER A 470 -34.92 -16.35 -0.89
N MET A 471 -35.99 -17.00 -1.35
CA MET A 471 -36.75 -17.97 -0.57
C MET A 471 -36.92 -19.27 -1.36
N PHE A 472 -37.04 -20.38 -0.63
CA PHE A 472 -37.16 -21.71 -1.18
C PHE A 472 -38.18 -22.54 -0.41
N ASP A 473 -38.91 -23.39 -1.11
CA ASP A 473 -39.82 -24.36 -0.51
C ASP A 473 -39.09 -25.66 -0.21
N LEU A 474 -39.23 -26.16 1.02
CA LEU A 474 -38.67 -27.45 1.42
C LEU A 474 -39.45 -28.59 0.75
N VAL A 475 -38.74 -29.43 -0.02
CA VAL A 475 -39.29 -30.68 -0.55
C VAL A 475 -39.09 -31.79 0.49
N CYS A 476 -37.83 -32.07 0.86
CA CYS A 476 -37.51 -33.08 1.86
C CYS A 476 -36.08 -32.91 2.41
N ILE A 477 -35.80 -33.46 3.60
CA ILE A 477 -34.46 -33.50 4.19
C ILE A 477 -33.82 -34.86 3.91
N ASN A 478 -32.52 -34.90 3.64
CA ASN A 478 -31.79 -36.14 3.35
C ASN A 478 -32.09 -37.23 4.39
N ASN A 479 -32.42 -38.43 3.92
CA ASN A 479 -32.81 -39.57 4.76
C ASN A 479 -34.14 -39.41 5.54
N TYR A 480 -34.96 -38.39 5.23
CA TYR A 480 -36.33 -38.29 5.75
C TYR A 480 -37.23 -39.35 5.10
N VAL A 481 -38.01 -40.04 5.92
CA VAL A 481 -38.95 -41.10 5.48
C VAL A 481 -40.36 -40.54 5.51
N ASP A 482 -41.12 -40.75 4.45
CA ASP A 482 -42.52 -40.34 4.34
C ASP A 482 -43.34 -41.41 3.61
N VAL A 483 -44.67 -41.40 3.80
CA VAL A 483 -45.59 -42.31 3.11
C VAL A 483 -46.28 -41.55 1.99
N ASP A 484 -46.15 -42.04 0.76
CA ASP A 484 -46.80 -41.44 -0.39
C ASP A 484 -48.33 -41.55 -0.27
N LYS A 485 -49.02 -40.41 -0.33
CA LYS A 485 -50.48 -40.36 -0.14
C LYS A 485 -51.28 -40.99 -1.28
N GLU A 486 -50.69 -41.12 -2.47
CA GLU A 486 -51.34 -41.67 -3.65
C GLU A 486 -51.06 -43.17 -3.80
N THR A 487 -49.83 -43.60 -3.54
CA THR A 487 -49.41 -45.01 -3.72
C THR A 487 -49.40 -45.84 -2.44
N ASP A 488 -49.48 -45.20 -1.27
CA ASP A 488 -49.32 -45.84 0.07
C ASP A 488 -47.94 -46.50 0.26
N GLU A 489 -46.97 -46.15 -0.58
CA GLU A 489 -45.61 -46.66 -0.54
C GLU A 489 -44.72 -45.82 0.37
N VAL A 490 -43.86 -46.47 1.13
CA VAL A 490 -42.87 -45.80 1.97
C VAL A 490 -41.70 -45.31 1.11
N LYS A 491 -41.39 -44.02 1.20
CA LYS A 491 -40.32 -43.39 0.44
C LYS A 491 -39.29 -42.74 1.37
N ILE A 492 -38.06 -42.61 0.88
CA ILE A 492 -36.96 -41.95 1.57
C ILE A 492 -36.35 -40.85 0.69
N CYS A 493 -36.03 -39.71 1.28
CA CYS A 493 -35.45 -38.57 0.57
C CYS A 493 -33.96 -38.83 0.23
N SER A 494 -33.61 -38.76 -1.05
CA SER A 494 -32.25 -38.96 -1.57
C SER A 494 -31.73 -37.70 -2.27
N ILE A 495 -30.70 -37.09 -1.68
CA ILE A 495 -30.02 -35.91 -2.25
C ILE A 495 -29.33 -36.21 -3.59
N GLU A 496 -28.88 -37.45 -3.82
CA GLU A 496 -28.25 -37.84 -5.08
C GLU A 496 -29.25 -37.91 -6.25
N GLN A 497 -30.50 -38.23 -5.95
CA GLN A 497 -31.59 -38.34 -6.93
C GLN A 497 -32.50 -37.10 -6.96
N LEU A 498 -32.22 -36.08 -6.13
CA LEU A 498 -33.00 -34.84 -6.03
C LEU A 498 -34.51 -35.07 -5.78
N GLY A 499 -34.86 -36.09 -5.00
CA GLY A 499 -36.24 -36.37 -4.61
C GLY A 499 -36.43 -37.57 -3.69
N TYR A 500 -37.68 -38.00 -3.56
CA TYR A 500 -38.07 -39.21 -2.85
C TYR A 500 -37.86 -40.46 -3.71
N VAL A 501 -37.30 -41.51 -3.10
CA VAL A 501 -37.04 -42.81 -3.71
C VAL A 501 -37.64 -43.92 -2.86
N GLU A 502 -37.77 -45.12 -3.41
CA GLU A 502 -38.33 -46.27 -2.68
C GLU A 502 -37.50 -46.59 -1.42
N CYS A 503 -38.19 -46.74 -0.27
CA CYS A 503 -37.58 -47.28 0.93
C CYS A 503 -37.67 -48.81 0.91
N ILE A 504 -36.55 -49.49 1.18
CA ILE A 504 -36.53 -50.92 1.46
C ILE A 504 -36.47 -51.12 2.97
N GLU A 505 -37.42 -51.89 3.52
CA GLU A 505 -37.45 -52.25 4.95
C GLU A 505 -36.14 -52.92 5.41
N ASN A 506 -35.71 -52.59 6.61
CA ASN A 506 -34.53 -53.21 7.22
C ASN A 506 -34.93 -54.52 7.90
N GLU A 507 -34.49 -55.66 7.36
CA GLU A 507 -34.80 -56.99 7.91
C GLU A 507 -34.37 -57.18 9.38
N GLU A 508 -33.36 -56.45 9.87
CA GLU A 508 -32.90 -56.50 11.27
C GLU A 508 -33.66 -55.53 12.19
N ASN A 509 -34.35 -54.53 11.64
CA ASN A 509 -35.17 -53.57 12.38
C ASN A 509 -36.39 -53.17 11.52
N PRO A 510 -37.54 -53.88 11.66
CA PRO A 510 -38.73 -53.68 10.83
C PRO A 510 -39.33 -52.27 10.89
N GLU A 511 -39.01 -51.48 11.92
CA GLU A 511 -39.44 -50.08 12.05
C GLU A 511 -38.53 -49.08 11.31
N LYS A 512 -37.56 -49.56 10.50
CA LYS A 512 -36.50 -48.72 9.91
C LYS A 512 -36.31 -48.95 8.41
N CYS A 513 -35.93 -47.89 7.71
CA CYS A 513 -35.80 -47.81 6.24
C CYS A 513 -34.34 -47.75 5.76
N ASN A 514 -34.04 -48.42 4.65
CA ASN A 514 -32.82 -48.24 3.86
C ASN A 514 -33.16 -47.65 2.47
N ILE A 515 -32.24 -46.89 1.88
CA ILE A 515 -32.39 -46.40 0.50
C ILE A 515 -32.31 -47.59 -0.46
N SER A 516 -33.26 -47.71 -1.39
CA SER A 516 -33.15 -48.71 -2.45
C SER A 516 -31.83 -48.51 -3.19
N SER A 517 -30.97 -49.52 -3.10
CA SER A 517 -29.75 -49.61 -3.90
C SER A 517 -30.14 -50.00 -5.32
N ASP A 518 -31.04 -49.26 -5.96
CA ASP A 518 -31.28 -49.50 -7.36
C ASP A 518 -30.04 -49.03 -8.11
N SER A 519 -29.48 -49.99 -8.83
CA SER A 519 -28.20 -49.95 -9.50
C SER A 519 -27.94 -48.57 -10.09
N LYS A 520 -26.69 -48.08 -9.98
CA LYS A 520 -26.17 -47.06 -10.89
C LYS A 520 -26.61 -47.48 -12.29
N SER A 521 -27.63 -46.84 -12.82
CA SER A 521 -27.85 -46.80 -14.26
C SER A 521 -26.61 -46.09 -14.75
N ILE A 522 -25.60 -46.88 -15.10
CA ILE A 522 -24.49 -46.45 -15.92
C ILE A 522 -25.18 -46.02 -17.20
N ILE A 523 -25.61 -44.76 -17.28
CA ILE A 523 -25.93 -44.14 -18.54
C ILE A 523 -24.58 -44.11 -19.25
N PRO A 524 -24.32 -45.01 -20.21
CA PRO A 524 -23.03 -45.03 -20.84
C PRO A 524 -22.93 -43.71 -21.58
N SER A 525 -21.89 -42.92 -21.27
CA SER A 525 -21.57 -41.73 -22.04
C SER A 525 -21.61 -42.08 -23.53
N ILE A 526 -22.16 -41.19 -24.36
CA ILE A 526 -22.17 -41.36 -25.83
C ILE A 526 -20.77 -41.72 -26.34
N VAL A 527 -19.71 -41.24 -25.67
CA VAL A 527 -18.31 -41.56 -25.96
C VAL A 527 -17.98 -43.05 -25.72
N MET A 528 -18.48 -43.65 -24.62
CA MET A 528 -18.31 -45.08 -24.34
C MET A 528 -19.03 -45.95 -25.36
N ILE A 529 -20.24 -45.55 -25.79
CA ILE A 529 -21.00 -46.26 -26.82
C ILE A 529 -20.24 -46.21 -28.15
N ILE A 530 -19.74 -45.03 -28.54
CA ILE A 530 -18.92 -44.86 -29.76
C ILE A 530 -17.64 -45.71 -29.69
N PHE A 531 -16.99 -45.77 -28.53
CA PHE A 531 -15.77 -46.55 -28.34
C PHE A 531 -16.02 -48.07 -28.46
N PHE A 532 -17.14 -48.57 -27.91
CA PHE A 532 -17.55 -49.96 -28.06
C PHE A 532 -17.93 -50.31 -29.51
N ILE A 533 -18.58 -49.40 -30.23
CA ILE A 533 -18.88 -49.57 -31.67
C ILE A 533 -17.57 -49.61 -32.48
N LEU A 534 -16.61 -48.74 -32.20
CA LEU A 534 -15.31 -48.73 -32.86
C LEU A 534 -14.52 -50.03 -32.63
N ILE A 535 -14.50 -50.53 -31.39
CA ILE A 535 -13.82 -51.80 -31.06
C ILE A 535 -14.50 -52.98 -31.76
N SER A 536 -15.83 -53.03 -31.77
CA SER A 536 -16.56 -54.11 -32.44
C SER A 536 -16.38 -54.10 -33.95
N VAL A 537 -16.31 -52.92 -34.58
CA VAL A 537 -15.96 -52.78 -36.01
C VAL A 537 -14.51 -53.25 -36.27
N ILE A 538 -13.54 -52.89 -35.41
CA ILE A 538 -12.15 -53.33 -35.56
C ILE A 538 -12.02 -54.85 -35.42
N ILE A 539 -12.77 -55.48 -34.52
CA ILE A 539 -12.76 -56.94 -34.34
C ILE A 539 -13.42 -57.65 -35.53
N ILE A 540 -14.52 -57.11 -36.08
CA ILE A 540 -15.21 -57.69 -37.25
C ILE A 540 -14.34 -57.57 -38.52
N PHE A 541 -13.55 -56.50 -38.66
CA PHE A 541 -12.66 -56.33 -39.83
C PHE A 541 -11.29 -57.02 -39.69
N ASN A 542 -10.96 -57.58 -38.53
CA ASN A 542 -9.71 -58.34 -38.29
C ASN A 542 -9.96 -59.85 -38.06
N LEU A 543 -11.14 -60.37 -38.43
CA LEU A 543 -11.48 -61.79 -38.37
C LEU A 543 -11.67 -62.40 -39.77
#